data_AF-A0A7J6BVN5-F1
#
_entry.id   AF-A0A7J6BVN5-F1
#
_cell.length_a   1.000
_cell.length_b   1.000
_cell.length_c   1.000
_cell.angle_alpha   90.00
_cell.angle_beta   90.00
_cell.angle_gamma   90.00
#
_symmetry.space_group_name_H-M   'P 1'
#
loop_
_entity.id
_entity.type
_entity.pdbx_description
1 polymer ?
#
loop_
_entity_poly.entity_id
_entity_poly.type
_entity_poly.pdbx_seq_one_letter_code
_entity_poly.pdbx_strand_id
1 'polypeptide(L)'
;MHVFISVMFSLLVITGLQVSVESEQGSNRPYISELTVTKGASWGTWGQKDMCPIGTYAAGFSLTVEYRTPGDDTALNGIRLHCSVPSSTTSSSYSATVQSSVGRWGVLTSKQFCPSGFLTGFQLRVESYQGRGDDTAANNINFRCSDGRVLEGHGEEWGTWGDWSKTCEGKGICGLQTLVEAPQGTGDDTALNNVRMYCCA
;
A
#
# COMPACT_ATOMS: atom_id res chain seq x y z
N MET A 1 -56.63 -49.43 14.23
CA MET A 1 -55.21 -49.58 13.85
C MET A 1 -54.93 -48.51 12.79
N HIS A 2 -54.60 -47.29 13.24
CA HIS A 2 -54.43 -46.12 12.37
C HIS A 2 -52.95 -45.98 12.00
N VAL A 3 -52.65 -46.04 10.71
CA VAL A 3 -51.32 -45.81 10.15
C VAL A 3 -51.17 -44.30 9.92
N PHE A 4 -50.36 -43.63 10.75
CA PHE A 4 -49.95 -42.25 10.53
C PHE A 4 -48.74 -42.25 9.59
N ILE A 5 -48.93 -41.82 8.35
CA ILE A 5 -47.87 -41.56 7.39
C ILE A 5 -47.28 -40.19 7.73
N SER A 6 -46.07 -40.17 8.28
CA SER A 6 -45.29 -38.95 8.52
C SER A 6 -44.67 -38.48 7.22
N VAL A 7 -45.16 -37.37 6.66
CA VAL A 7 -44.57 -36.72 5.48
C VAL A 7 -43.50 -35.76 5.97
N MET A 8 -42.23 -36.13 5.84
CA MET A 8 -41.11 -35.22 6.08
C MET A 8 -40.95 -34.25 4.90
N PHE A 9 -41.40 -33.01 5.07
CA PHE A 9 -41.02 -31.91 4.18
C PHE A 9 -39.55 -31.53 4.46
N SER A 10 -38.64 -31.96 3.58
CA SER A 10 -37.26 -31.50 3.59
C SER A 10 -37.20 -30.08 3.03
N LEU A 11 -37.04 -29.09 3.91
CA LEU A 11 -36.71 -27.72 3.53
C LEU A 11 -35.25 -27.67 3.03
N LEU A 12 -35.08 -27.63 1.71
CA LEU A 12 -33.80 -27.32 1.07
C LEU A 12 -33.49 -25.83 1.32
N VAL A 13 -32.69 -25.56 2.35
CA VAL A 13 -32.11 -24.24 2.58
C VAL A 13 -30.90 -24.08 1.65
N ILE A 14 -31.12 -23.50 0.48
CA ILE A 14 -30.03 -23.03 -0.39
C ILE A 14 -29.49 -21.75 0.25
N THR A 15 -28.58 -21.88 1.21
CA THR A 15 -27.72 -20.75 1.58
C THR A 15 -26.65 -20.67 0.49
N GLY A 16 -26.76 -19.67 -0.38
CA GLY A 16 -25.77 -19.42 -1.41
C GLY A 16 -24.41 -19.22 -0.75
N LEU A 17 -23.40 -19.97 -1.21
CA LEU A 17 -22.02 -19.55 -0.99
C LEU A 17 -21.87 -18.18 -1.63
N GLN A 18 -21.80 -17.12 -0.83
CA GLN A 18 -21.18 -15.88 -1.27
C GLN A 18 -19.69 -16.19 -1.44
N VAL A 19 -19.31 -16.57 -2.66
CA VAL A 19 -17.92 -16.53 -3.08
C VAL A 19 -17.56 -15.06 -3.20
N SER A 20 -16.85 -14.54 -2.20
CA SER A 20 -16.14 -13.27 -2.35
C SER A 20 -15.08 -13.49 -3.42
N VAL A 21 -15.30 -12.96 -4.63
CA VAL A 21 -14.28 -12.91 -5.67
C VAL A 21 -13.24 -11.88 -5.22
N GLU A 22 -12.24 -12.32 -4.45
CA GLU A 22 -10.99 -11.57 -4.34
C GLU A 22 -10.32 -11.59 -5.70
N SER A 23 -10.01 -10.39 -6.21
CA SER A 23 -9.52 -10.18 -7.57
C SER A 23 -8.11 -10.79 -7.77
N GLU A 24 -8.05 -12.05 -8.19
CA GLU A 24 -6.81 -12.67 -8.72
C GLU A 24 -6.26 -11.93 -9.96
N GLN A 25 -7.07 -11.07 -10.58
CA GLN A 25 -6.70 -10.37 -11.81
C GLN A 25 -5.75 -9.18 -11.58
N GLY A 26 -5.63 -8.69 -10.34
CA GLY A 26 -4.73 -7.58 -9.98
C GLY A 26 -3.26 -8.03 -9.94
N SER A 27 -2.94 -9.06 -9.16
CA SER A 27 -1.54 -9.48 -8.92
C SER A 27 -0.82 -9.94 -10.20
N ASN A 28 -1.55 -10.48 -11.18
CA ASN A 28 -0.99 -11.02 -12.41
C ASN A 28 -0.82 -9.96 -13.53
N ARG A 29 -1.11 -8.69 -13.25
CA ARG A 29 -0.86 -7.60 -14.20
C ARG A 29 0.64 -7.51 -14.53
N PRO A 30 1.03 -7.54 -15.82
CA PRO A 30 2.42 -7.38 -16.21
C PRO A 30 2.89 -5.94 -15.92
N TYR A 31 4.14 -5.82 -15.49
CA TYR A 31 4.85 -4.56 -15.29
C TYR A 31 6.12 -4.57 -16.14
N ILE A 32 6.58 -3.38 -16.53
CA ILE A 32 7.76 -3.22 -17.41
C ILE A 32 9.02 -2.86 -16.64
N SER A 33 8.90 -2.24 -15.47
CA SER A 33 10.04 -1.99 -14.57
C SER A 33 9.62 -2.00 -13.10
N GLU A 34 10.60 -2.25 -12.23
CA GLU A 34 10.48 -2.19 -10.77
C GLU A 34 11.30 -1.01 -10.25
N LEU A 35 10.72 -0.23 -9.34
CA LEU A 35 11.40 0.85 -8.63
C LEU A 35 11.73 0.41 -7.21
N THR A 36 12.99 0.58 -6.84
CA THR A 36 13.52 0.35 -5.49
C THR A 36 14.33 1.57 -5.03
N VAL A 37 14.62 1.64 -3.73
CA VAL A 37 15.45 2.68 -3.09
C VAL A 37 16.51 2.04 -2.20
N THR A 38 17.56 2.79 -1.90
CA THR A 38 18.74 2.29 -1.15
C THR A 38 18.62 2.39 0.36
N LYS A 39 17.79 3.31 0.88
CA LYS A 39 17.66 3.55 2.33
C LYS A 39 16.63 2.69 3.04
N GLY A 40 15.79 1.94 2.33
CA GLY A 40 14.84 1.04 2.97
C GLY A 40 15.55 -0.17 3.60
N ALA A 41 15.04 -0.66 4.72
CA ALA A 41 15.58 -1.82 5.41
C ALA A 41 15.48 -3.10 4.56
N SER A 42 16.33 -4.08 4.87
CA SER A 42 16.40 -5.38 4.18
C SER A 42 15.76 -6.53 4.95
N TRP A 43 15.15 -6.27 6.11
CA TRP A 43 14.48 -7.24 6.97
C TRP A 43 12.98 -6.98 7.08
N GLY A 44 12.25 -8.01 7.49
CA GLY A 44 10.79 -8.08 7.45
C GLY A 44 10.31 -9.11 6.44
N THR A 45 9.01 -9.13 6.20
CA THR A 45 8.38 -10.02 5.21
C THR A 45 7.72 -9.20 4.12
N TRP A 46 8.01 -9.52 2.86
CA TRP A 46 7.33 -8.90 1.74
C TRP A 46 5.87 -9.34 1.72
N GLY A 47 4.97 -8.36 1.73
CA GLY A 47 3.54 -8.59 1.60
C GLY A 47 3.12 -9.13 0.24
N GLN A 48 1.82 -9.31 0.02
CA GLN A 48 1.33 -9.61 -1.33
C GLN A 48 1.50 -8.39 -2.22
N LYS A 49 1.92 -8.62 -3.47
CA LYS A 49 1.95 -7.57 -4.50
C LYS A 49 0.51 -7.23 -4.87
N ASP A 50 0.18 -5.94 -4.83
CA ASP A 50 -1.12 -5.44 -5.27
C ASP A 50 -0.95 -4.41 -6.39
N MET A 51 -1.84 -4.48 -7.38
CA MET A 51 -1.72 -3.74 -8.64
C MET A 51 -3.02 -3.06 -8.99
N CYS A 52 -2.93 -1.82 -9.45
CA CYS A 52 -4.03 -1.09 -10.05
C CYS A 52 -4.68 -1.94 -11.17
N PRO A 53 -6.01 -1.83 -11.39
CA PRO A 53 -6.67 -2.46 -12.53
C PRO A 53 -6.02 -2.10 -13.87
N ILE A 54 -6.05 -3.02 -14.83
CA ILE A 54 -5.49 -2.80 -16.17
C ILE A 54 -6.02 -1.49 -16.77
N GLY A 55 -5.13 -0.69 -17.36
CA GLY A 55 -5.47 0.62 -17.93
C GLY A 55 -5.47 1.79 -16.94
N THR A 56 -5.24 1.53 -15.65
CA THR A 56 -5.15 2.57 -14.61
C THR A 56 -3.76 2.64 -13.97
N TYR A 57 -3.43 3.79 -13.37
CA TYR A 57 -2.14 4.08 -12.74
C TYR A 57 -2.36 4.91 -11.48
N ALA A 58 -1.44 4.85 -10.53
CA ALA A 58 -1.49 5.60 -9.30
C ALA A 58 -1.35 7.10 -9.59
N ALA A 59 -2.43 7.85 -9.34
CA ALA A 59 -2.45 9.31 -9.46
C ALA A 59 -2.23 10.00 -8.10
N GLY A 60 -2.26 9.23 -7.02
CA GLY A 60 -2.14 9.72 -5.66
C GLY A 60 -1.96 8.61 -4.65
N PHE A 61 -1.79 9.00 -3.38
CA PHE A 61 -1.58 8.07 -2.28
C PHE A 61 -2.15 8.59 -0.95
N SER A 62 -2.25 7.67 0.02
CA SER A 62 -2.46 7.93 1.45
C SER A 62 -1.51 7.03 2.24
N LEU A 63 -1.15 7.47 3.44
CA LEU A 63 -0.31 6.70 4.36
C LEU A 63 -1.13 6.21 5.54
N THR A 64 -0.77 5.05 6.10
CA THR A 64 -1.23 4.65 7.43
C THR A 64 -0.14 5.00 8.42
N VAL A 65 -0.43 5.91 9.35
CA VAL A 65 0.54 6.44 10.31
C VAL A 65 -0.08 6.40 11.70
N GLU A 66 0.68 5.95 12.69
CA GLU A 66 0.29 6.02 14.08
C GLU A 66 0.61 7.40 14.66
N TYR A 67 -0.38 8.08 15.23
CA TYR A 67 -0.17 9.38 15.84
C TYR A 67 0.37 9.23 17.26
N ARG A 68 1.36 10.05 17.60
CA ARG A 68 2.13 10.03 18.85
C ARG A 68 1.34 9.70 20.12
N THR A 69 1.76 8.63 20.78
CA THR A 69 1.67 8.44 22.23
C THR A 69 3.03 8.76 22.87
N PRO A 70 3.11 9.37 24.08
CA PRO A 70 4.39 9.67 24.71
C PRO A 70 5.20 8.38 24.99
N GLY A 71 6.40 8.28 24.39
CA GLY A 71 7.34 7.19 24.62
C GLY A 71 7.30 6.06 23.59
N ASP A 72 6.60 6.24 22.47
CA ASP A 72 6.50 5.26 21.39
C ASP A 72 7.07 5.83 20.09
N ASP A 73 7.86 5.04 19.36
CA ASP A 73 8.48 5.42 18.11
C ASP A 73 7.47 5.19 16.98
N THR A 74 6.68 6.23 16.69
CA THR A 74 5.65 6.20 15.65
C THR A 74 6.27 6.06 14.26
N ALA A 75 5.93 5.00 13.54
CA ALA A 75 6.46 4.69 12.21
C ALA A 75 5.39 4.73 11.10
N LEU A 76 5.83 4.77 9.84
CA LEU A 76 4.96 4.51 8.69
C LEU A 76 4.53 3.03 8.73
N ASN A 77 3.23 2.78 8.73
CA ASN A 77 2.69 1.41 8.80
C ASN A 77 2.12 0.94 7.46
N GLY A 78 1.80 1.84 6.54
CA GLY A 78 1.21 1.43 5.28
C GLY A 78 1.20 2.51 4.21
N ILE A 79 1.15 2.06 2.95
CA ILE A 79 1.02 2.92 1.77
C ILE A 79 -0.19 2.42 0.97
N ARG A 80 -1.13 3.31 0.68
CA ARG A 80 -2.27 3.06 -0.20
C ARG A 80 -2.16 3.91 -1.44
N LEU A 81 -2.19 3.28 -2.62
CA LEU A 81 -2.23 3.99 -3.90
C LEU A 81 -3.67 4.19 -4.35
N HIS A 82 -3.94 5.35 -4.98
CA HIS A 82 -5.24 5.69 -5.59
C HIS A 82 -5.10 5.67 -7.11
N CYS A 83 -5.77 4.70 -7.76
CA CYS A 83 -5.62 4.43 -9.18
C CYS A 83 -6.65 5.22 -10.01
N SER A 84 -6.19 5.83 -11.10
CA SER A 84 -7.00 6.61 -12.03
C SER A 84 -6.72 6.25 -13.49
N VAL A 85 -7.68 6.54 -14.36
CA VAL A 85 -7.53 6.45 -15.81
C VAL A 85 -6.75 7.67 -16.36
N PRO A 86 -5.93 7.54 -17.42
CA PRO A 86 -5.15 8.64 -18.01
C PRO A 86 -5.93 9.89 -18.42
N SER A 87 -7.20 9.75 -18.78
CA SER A 87 -8.00 10.83 -19.33
C SER A 87 -8.76 11.64 -18.28
N SER A 88 -8.67 11.30 -17.00
CA SER A 88 -9.38 12.05 -15.96
C SER A 88 -8.50 13.14 -15.36
N THR A 89 -8.73 14.36 -15.81
CA THR A 89 -8.18 15.60 -15.23
C THR A 89 -8.91 16.04 -13.95
N THR A 90 -9.92 15.29 -13.51
CA THR A 90 -10.72 15.62 -12.33
C THR A 90 -10.54 14.55 -11.26
N SER A 91 -10.40 14.99 -10.00
CA SER A 91 -10.29 14.14 -8.81
C SER A 91 -11.51 13.24 -8.53
N SER A 92 -12.34 12.93 -9.53
CA SER A 92 -13.63 12.24 -9.41
C SER A 92 -13.71 10.93 -10.21
N SER A 93 -12.66 10.52 -10.94
CA SER A 93 -12.65 9.28 -11.74
C SER A 93 -11.69 8.21 -11.21
N TYR A 94 -11.59 8.06 -9.88
CA TYR A 94 -10.80 6.99 -9.30
C TYR A 94 -11.48 5.64 -9.57
N SER A 95 -10.69 4.71 -10.09
CA SER A 95 -11.18 3.37 -10.44
C SER A 95 -10.99 2.37 -9.31
N ALA A 96 -9.97 2.54 -8.46
CA ALA A 96 -9.61 1.58 -7.42
C ALA A 96 -8.61 2.18 -6.42
N THR A 97 -8.46 1.51 -5.28
CA THR A 97 -7.34 1.69 -4.36
C THR A 97 -6.61 0.38 -4.18
N VAL A 98 -5.28 0.41 -4.12
CA VAL A 98 -4.45 -0.80 -3.96
C VAL A 98 -3.46 -0.61 -2.83
N GLN A 99 -3.19 -1.69 -2.11
CA GLN A 99 -2.42 -1.69 -0.87
C GLN A 99 -1.80 -3.08 -0.66
N SER A 100 -0.51 -3.13 -0.31
CA SER A 100 0.17 -4.37 0.07
C SER A 100 -0.03 -4.64 1.57
N SER A 101 0.90 -5.35 2.23
CA SER A 101 0.87 -5.52 3.68
C SER A 101 0.92 -4.18 4.40
N VAL A 102 0.14 -4.06 5.47
CA VAL A 102 0.08 -2.88 6.32
C VAL A 102 0.20 -3.30 7.77
N GLY A 103 0.90 -2.47 8.54
CA GLY A 103 1.05 -2.62 9.97
C GLY A 103 -0.29 -2.65 10.68
N ARG A 104 -0.30 -3.20 11.90
CA ARG A 104 -1.52 -3.41 12.66
C ARG A 104 -2.21 -2.11 13.09
N TRP A 105 -1.42 -1.05 13.25
CA TRP A 105 -1.83 0.19 13.88
C TRP A 105 -1.77 1.39 12.93
N GLY A 106 -2.32 2.50 13.38
CA GLY A 106 -2.33 3.78 12.67
C GLY A 106 -3.62 4.12 11.93
N VAL A 107 -3.69 5.37 11.50
CA VAL A 107 -4.83 5.97 10.82
C VAL A 107 -4.41 6.42 9.43
N LEU A 108 -5.32 6.30 8.46
CA LEU A 108 -5.10 6.80 7.11
C LEU A 108 -5.02 8.34 7.11
N THR A 109 -3.96 8.85 6.52
CA THR A 109 -3.80 10.28 6.25
C THR A 109 -4.76 10.73 5.16
N SER A 110 -4.95 12.05 5.06
CA SER A 110 -5.62 12.66 3.90
C SER A 110 -4.94 12.23 2.59
N LYS A 111 -5.76 12.10 1.54
CA LYS A 111 -5.32 11.69 0.20
C LYS A 111 -4.53 12.83 -0.45
N GLN A 112 -3.42 12.49 -1.08
CA GLN A 112 -2.63 13.41 -1.88
C GLN A 112 -2.62 12.96 -3.33
N PHE A 113 -2.69 13.90 -4.27
CA PHE A 113 -2.76 13.63 -5.69
C PHE A 113 -1.80 14.51 -6.48
N CYS A 114 -1.28 13.95 -7.56
CA CYS A 114 -0.62 14.76 -8.57
C CYS A 114 -1.64 15.75 -9.15
N PRO A 115 -1.31 17.05 -9.27
CA PRO A 115 -2.21 18.00 -9.91
C PRO A 115 -2.53 17.61 -11.35
N SER A 116 -1.59 16.94 -12.01
CA SER A 116 -1.80 16.28 -13.30
C SER A 116 -0.95 15.02 -13.43
N GLY A 117 -1.48 14.02 -14.13
CA GLY A 117 -0.77 12.78 -14.43
C GLY A 117 -0.62 11.84 -13.23
N PHE A 118 0.53 11.16 -13.14
CA PHE A 118 0.72 9.98 -12.30
C PHE A 118 2.00 10.02 -11.46
N LEU A 119 2.05 9.15 -10.45
CA LEU A 119 3.26 8.92 -9.67
C LEU A 119 4.29 8.17 -10.54
N THR A 120 5.53 8.63 -10.54
CA THR A 120 6.61 8.17 -11.43
C THR A 120 7.91 7.88 -10.69
N GLY A 121 8.00 8.15 -9.40
CA GLY A 121 9.18 7.86 -8.60
C GLY A 121 8.90 8.10 -7.14
N PHE A 122 9.73 7.57 -6.27
CA PHE A 122 9.61 7.77 -4.83
C PHE A 122 10.96 7.82 -4.13
N GLN A 123 10.98 8.37 -2.92
CA GLN A 123 12.09 8.23 -1.97
C GLN A 123 11.52 8.03 -0.57
N LEU A 124 12.23 7.30 0.27
CA LEU A 124 11.86 7.09 1.67
C LEU A 124 12.61 8.06 2.58
N ARG A 125 11.95 8.45 3.67
CA ARG A 125 12.58 9.07 4.84
C ARG A 125 12.79 7.97 5.87
N VAL A 126 14.03 7.79 6.28
CA VAL A 126 14.42 6.70 7.18
C VAL A 126 15.34 7.29 8.24
N GLU A 127 15.14 6.90 9.49
CA GLU A 127 16.08 7.22 10.56
C GLU A 127 17.31 6.32 10.45
N SER A 128 18.49 6.92 10.59
CA SER A 128 19.74 6.16 10.57
C SER A 128 19.98 5.49 11.91
N TYR A 129 20.58 4.31 11.88
CA TYR A 129 21.02 3.56 13.06
C TYR A 129 21.72 4.43 14.12
N GLN A 130 21.08 4.61 15.27
CA GLN A 130 21.57 5.39 16.42
C GLN A 130 22.35 4.52 17.43
N GLY A 131 22.40 3.20 17.22
CA GLY A 131 23.34 2.30 17.89
C GLY A 131 22.72 1.30 18.86
N ARG A 132 21.56 1.59 19.45
CA ARG A 132 20.82 0.70 20.35
C ARG A 132 19.32 0.88 20.13
N GLY A 133 18.72 0.01 19.33
CA GLY A 133 17.31 0.07 18.92
C GLY A 133 17.14 -0.42 17.48
N ASP A 134 15.92 -0.80 17.11
CA ASP A 134 15.55 -1.20 15.74
C ASP A 134 15.45 0.04 14.84
N ASP A 135 16.61 0.61 14.51
CA ASP A 135 16.70 1.97 13.98
C ASP A 135 16.65 2.05 12.44
N THR A 136 15.67 1.45 11.75
CA THR A 136 15.59 1.59 10.27
C THR A 136 14.19 1.39 9.65
N ALA A 137 13.15 1.73 10.39
CA ALA A 137 11.81 1.82 9.81
C ALA A 137 11.69 3.04 8.88
N ALA A 138 10.82 2.95 7.87
CA ALA A 138 10.45 4.12 7.09
C ALA A 138 9.54 5.02 7.93
N ASN A 139 9.85 6.32 7.95
CA ASN A 139 9.07 7.32 8.68
C ASN A 139 8.15 8.11 7.73
N ASN A 140 8.57 8.27 6.47
CA ASN A 140 7.80 8.99 5.46
C ASN A 140 8.19 8.58 4.04
N ILE A 141 7.43 9.05 3.06
CA ILE A 141 7.65 8.81 1.63
C ILE A 141 7.30 10.06 0.83
N ASN A 142 8.17 10.42 -0.11
CA ASN A 142 7.85 11.39 -1.15
C ASN A 142 7.58 10.65 -2.45
N PHE A 143 6.63 11.18 -3.23
CA PHE A 143 6.43 10.76 -4.61
C PHE A 143 6.70 11.88 -5.58
N ARG A 144 7.22 11.52 -6.76
CA ARG A 144 7.37 12.41 -7.90
C ARG A 144 6.24 12.20 -8.88
N CYS A 145 5.60 13.28 -9.29
CA CYS A 145 4.58 13.29 -10.33
C CYS A 145 5.21 13.37 -11.72
N SER A 146 4.49 12.90 -12.75
CA SER A 146 4.90 13.00 -14.15
C SER A 146 5.07 14.44 -14.63
N ASP A 147 4.42 15.41 -13.98
CA ASP A 147 4.57 16.85 -14.24
C ASP A 147 5.77 17.48 -13.49
N GLY A 148 6.57 16.67 -12.79
CA GLY A 148 7.77 17.08 -12.08
C GLY A 148 7.54 17.53 -10.64
N ARG A 149 6.29 17.69 -10.19
CA ARG A 149 5.99 18.07 -8.80
C ARG A 149 6.34 16.93 -7.84
N VAL A 150 6.65 17.30 -6.60
CA VAL A 150 6.88 16.36 -5.50
C VAL A 150 5.72 16.48 -4.52
N LEU A 151 5.18 15.34 -4.12
CA LEU A 151 4.20 15.21 -3.06
C LEU A 151 4.91 14.64 -1.83
N GLU A 152 4.94 15.41 -0.75
CA GLU A 152 5.50 14.97 0.52
C GLU A 152 4.43 14.28 1.37
N GLY A 153 4.70 13.04 1.77
CA GLY A 153 3.79 12.25 2.58
C GLY A 153 3.50 12.92 3.93
N HIS A 154 2.30 12.68 4.44
CA HIS A 154 1.92 13.10 5.79
C HIS A 154 2.37 12.05 6.83
N GLY A 155 3.61 11.57 6.69
CA GLY A 155 4.29 10.72 7.68
C GLY A 155 5.10 11.56 8.66
N GLU A 156 6.01 10.91 9.38
CA GLU A 156 6.81 11.54 10.41
C GLU A 156 7.96 12.39 9.86
N GLU A 157 8.42 13.34 10.68
CA GLU A 157 9.51 14.27 10.33
C GLU A 157 10.90 13.78 10.77
N TRP A 158 11.03 12.55 11.26
CA TRP A 158 12.28 12.01 11.79
C TRP A 158 13.13 11.34 10.72
N GLY A 159 14.44 11.30 10.93
CA GLY A 159 15.39 10.75 9.98
C GLY A 159 15.64 11.62 8.75
N THR A 160 16.28 11.02 7.74
CA THR A 160 16.74 11.70 6.53
C THR A 160 16.16 11.09 5.27
N TRP A 161 15.89 11.93 4.27
CA TRP A 161 15.51 11.46 2.95
C TRP A 161 16.65 10.66 2.31
N GLY A 162 16.31 9.54 1.66
CA GLY A 162 17.20 8.80 0.79
C GLY A 162 17.26 9.37 -0.61
N ASP A 163 18.03 8.71 -1.48
CA ASP A 163 18.02 9.03 -2.89
C ASP A 163 16.67 8.65 -3.53
N TRP A 164 16.30 9.40 -4.56
CA TRP A 164 15.17 9.05 -5.41
C TRP A 164 15.38 7.72 -6.10
N SER A 165 14.30 6.95 -6.24
CA SER A 165 14.23 5.84 -7.17
C SER A 165 14.53 6.32 -8.60
N LYS A 166 14.80 5.38 -9.51
CA LYS A 166 14.71 5.67 -10.94
C LYS A 166 13.31 6.21 -11.28
N THR A 167 13.23 6.95 -12.39
CA THR A 167 11.93 7.31 -12.95
C THR A 167 11.29 6.08 -13.59
N CYS A 168 10.01 5.92 -13.32
CA CYS A 168 9.16 4.85 -13.81
C CYS A 168 9.16 4.81 -15.34
N GLU A 169 9.45 3.65 -15.92
CA GLU A 169 9.26 3.46 -17.35
C GLU A 169 7.76 3.35 -17.65
N GLY A 170 7.32 3.85 -18.81
CA GLY A 170 5.92 3.83 -19.20
C GLY A 170 5.12 5.03 -18.67
N LYS A 171 3.85 4.79 -18.31
CA LYS A 171 2.91 5.87 -17.94
C LYS A 171 2.97 6.25 -16.47
N GLY A 172 3.32 5.31 -15.59
CA GLY A 172 3.39 5.56 -14.16
C GLY A 172 3.33 4.30 -13.32
N ILE A 173 3.45 4.51 -12.01
CA ILE A 173 3.36 3.46 -11.00
C ILE A 173 1.95 2.85 -11.08
N CYS A 174 1.87 1.53 -11.11
CA CYS A 174 0.64 0.76 -11.25
C CYS A 174 0.50 -0.34 -10.19
N GLY A 175 1.38 -0.37 -9.20
CA GLY A 175 1.28 -1.33 -8.10
C GLY A 175 2.43 -1.17 -7.11
N LEU A 176 2.31 -1.88 -6.01
CA LEU A 176 3.27 -1.84 -4.91
C LEU A 176 3.38 -3.20 -4.22
N GLN A 177 4.50 -3.35 -3.51
CA GLN A 177 4.66 -4.38 -2.50
C GLN A 177 5.48 -3.79 -1.35
N THR A 178 5.01 -3.97 -0.13
CA THR A 178 5.65 -3.44 1.08
C THR A 178 6.39 -4.54 1.82
N LEU A 179 7.52 -4.19 2.44
CA LEU A 179 8.26 -5.03 3.37
C LEU A 179 7.88 -4.57 4.77
N VAL A 180 7.21 -5.45 5.52
CA VAL A 180 6.68 -5.13 6.85
C VAL A 180 7.26 -6.12 7.85
N GLU A 181 7.69 -5.63 8.99
CA GLU A 181 8.14 -6.46 10.10
C GLU A 181 6.94 -7.11 10.80
N ALA A 182 7.03 -8.37 11.19
CA ALA A 182 5.98 -9.00 11.99
C ALA A 182 6.08 -8.54 13.46
N PRO A 183 4.96 -8.50 14.22
CA PRO A 183 5.02 -8.17 15.64
C PRO A 183 5.99 -9.09 16.39
N GLN A 184 6.96 -8.54 17.12
CA GLN A 184 7.99 -9.30 17.83
C GLN A 184 7.60 -9.67 19.28
N GLY A 185 6.37 -9.35 19.72
CA GLY A 185 5.87 -9.71 21.06
C GLY A 185 5.41 -8.49 21.86
N THR A 186 5.99 -8.25 23.03
CA THR A 186 5.69 -7.09 23.88
C THR A 186 6.82 -6.06 23.77
N GLY A 187 6.69 -5.13 22.82
CA GLY A 187 7.67 -4.09 22.52
C GLY A 187 7.87 -3.97 21.01
N ASP A 188 7.69 -2.73 20.52
CA ASP A 188 7.70 -2.20 19.15
C ASP A 188 7.09 -3.08 18.04
N ASP A 189 5.98 -2.56 17.52
CA ASP A 189 5.03 -3.27 16.66
C ASP A 189 5.23 -2.91 15.19
N THR A 190 5.42 -3.95 14.36
CA THR A 190 5.02 -4.03 12.93
C THR A 190 5.17 -2.74 12.10
N ALA A 191 6.40 -2.36 11.72
CA ALA A 191 6.65 -1.17 10.90
C ALA A 191 6.85 -1.48 9.39
N LEU A 192 6.59 -0.50 8.53
CA LEU A 192 6.99 -0.54 7.12
C LEU A 192 8.48 -0.25 7.01
N ASN A 193 9.24 -1.24 6.60
CA ASN A 193 10.69 -1.16 6.47
C ASN A 193 11.14 -0.80 5.06
N ASN A 194 10.38 -1.22 4.05
CA ASN A 194 10.70 -0.94 2.66
C ASN A 194 9.48 -1.02 1.74
N VAL A 195 9.64 -0.55 0.51
CA VAL A 195 8.63 -0.69 -0.54
C VAL A 195 9.30 -0.81 -1.90
N ARG A 196 8.72 -1.64 -2.76
CA ARG A 196 9.00 -1.64 -4.19
C ARG A 196 7.74 -1.29 -4.96
N MET A 197 7.91 -0.50 -6.01
CA MET A 197 6.81 -0.04 -6.85
C MET A 197 6.95 -0.61 -8.25
N TYR A 198 5.82 -0.89 -8.90
CA TYR A 198 5.79 -1.49 -10.22
C TYR A 198 5.29 -0.50 -11.25
N CYS A 199 5.93 -0.48 -12.42
CA CYS A 199 5.69 0.45 -13.50
C CYS A 199 5.00 -0.22 -14.69
N CYS A 200 4.00 0.45 -15.27
CA CYS A 200 3.23 -0.07 -16.40
C CYS A 200 3.19 0.89 -17.59
N ALA A 201 3.02 0.32 -18.79
CA ALA A 201 2.74 1.05 -20.04
C ALA A 201 1.25 1.38 -20.21
#